data_AF-A0A3L7P666-F1
#
_entry.id   AF-A0A3L7P666-F1
#
_cell.length_a   1.000
_cell.length_b   1.000
_cell.length_c   1.000
_cell.angle_alpha   90.00
_cell.angle_beta   90.00
_cell.angle_gamma   90.00
#
_symmetry.space_group_name_H-M   'P 1'
#
loop_
_entity.id
_entity.type
_entity.pdbx_description
1 polymer ?
#
loop_
_entity_poly.entity_id
_entity_poly.type
_entity_poly.pdbx_seq_one_letter_code
_entity_poly.pdbx_strand_id
1 'polypeptide(L)'
;MRPMYEHQVRPHLLDSGMVLCRRVIRTFGYGESEAERLLGDLTARGCNPEVGITASEAVISLWVTSRAQSEEIAQQMCECTMKLIRERLGESVYAEGHAELHEVVAELLIARNQKIAMLEGSTTGGLMSLWMTETNRLCSVVEQARVITGAWDTMFKSPLESSSSEEATGGEWARVAQSAAAEILADQKVDFVVLASPHEDQISESGVTVRRGQVAVAARGSFQVFDASMSGNLAIFRQRAARTALNRLRLLLLSEC
;
A
#
# COMPACT_ATOMS: atom_id res chain seq x y z
N MET A 1 9.65 28.29 -10.37
CA MET A 1 8.39 28.39 -11.15
C MET A 1 7.23 28.99 -10.35
N ARG A 2 6.92 28.52 -9.14
CA ARG A 2 5.78 29.03 -8.35
C ARG A 2 5.76 30.55 -8.11
N PRO A 3 6.86 31.21 -7.70
CA PRO A 3 6.86 32.67 -7.51
C PRO A 3 6.62 33.46 -8.81
N MET A 4 7.11 32.95 -9.94
CA MET A 4 6.90 33.56 -11.25
C MET A 4 5.42 33.49 -11.66
N TYR A 5 4.76 32.34 -11.46
CA TYR A 5 3.34 32.22 -11.73
C TYR A 5 2.51 33.16 -10.84
N GLU A 6 2.74 33.13 -9.52
CA GLU A 6 1.94 33.90 -8.56
C GLU A 6 2.11 35.41 -8.73
N HIS A 7 3.33 35.90 -8.99
CA HIS A 7 3.61 37.34 -9.02
C HIS A 7 3.67 37.96 -10.42
N GLN A 8 3.92 37.18 -11.47
CA GLN A 8 4.13 37.72 -12.83
C GLN A 8 3.09 37.25 -13.83
N VAL A 9 2.55 36.03 -13.70
CA VAL A 9 1.57 35.50 -14.66
C VAL A 9 0.14 35.73 -14.18
N ARG A 10 -0.20 35.25 -12.98
CA ARG A 10 -1.56 35.29 -12.42
C ARG A 10 -2.21 36.68 -12.44
N PRO A 11 -1.52 37.78 -12.11
CA PRO A 11 -2.13 39.12 -12.15
C PRO A 11 -2.57 39.58 -13.55
N HIS A 12 -2.03 38.98 -14.62
CA HIS A 12 -2.32 39.33 -16.01
C HIS A 12 -3.33 38.38 -16.67
N LEU A 13 -3.83 37.37 -15.95
CA LEU A 13 -4.86 36.45 -16.46
C LEU A 13 -6.26 37.02 -16.23
N LEU A 14 -7.16 36.81 -17.21
CA LEU A 14 -8.56 37.16 -17.07
C LEU A 14 -9.24 36.28 -16.02
N ASP A 15 -10.09 36.88 -15.18
CA ASP A 15 -10.92 36.12 -14.25
C ASP A 15 -12.05 35.42 -15.02
N SER A 16 -12.17 34.11 -14.80
CA SER A 16 -13.23 33.30 -15.40
C SER A 16 -14.55 33.38 -14.62
N GLY A 17 -14.54 33.93 -13.39
CA GLY A 17 -15.66 33.88 -12.46
C GLY A 17 -15.95 32.48 -11.91
N MET A 18 -15.04 31.53 -12.17
CA MET A 18 -15.16 30.13 -11.74
C MET A 18 -14.01 29.77 -10.80
N VAL A 19 -14.36 29.13 -9.69
CA VAL A 19 -13.46 28.57 -8.69
C VAL A 19 -13.33 27.07 -8.93
N LEU A 20 -12.10 26.58 -8.85
CA LEU A 20 -11.74 25.17 -8.94
C LEU A 20 -11.42 24.63 -7.56
N CYS A 21 -12.05 23.53 -7.16
CA CYS A 21 -11.58 22.70 -6.05
C CYS A 21 -11.08 21.37 -6.61
N ARG A 22 -9.84 20.99 -6.28
CA ARG A 22 -9.22 19.75 -6.73
C ARG A 22 -8.68 18.98 -5.54
N ARG A 23 -9.16 17.75 -5.36
CA ARG A 23 -8.71 16.82 -4.31
C ARG A 23 -8.36 15.48 -4.92
N VAL A 24 -7.64 14.65 -4.16
CA VAL A 24 -7.21 13.33 -4.61
C VAL A 24 -7.49 12.29 -3.54
N ILE A 25 -7.99 11.13 -3.97
CA ILE A 25 -8.08 9.91 -3.17
C ILE A 25 -7.04 8.94 -3.69
N ARG A 26 -6.29 8.31 -2.79
CA ARG A 26 -5.35 7.25 -3.13
C ARG A 26 -5.85 5.91 -2.68
N THR A 27 -5.77 4.94 -3.58
CA THR A 27 -6.26 3.60 -3.36
C THR A 27 -5.22 2.57 -3.73
N PHE A 28 -5.28 1.43 -3.05
CA PHE A 28 -4.43 0.27 -3.30
C PHE A 28 -5.25 -1.02 -3.19
N GLY A 29 -4.98 -1.97 -4.09
CA GLY A 29 -5.62 -3.30 -4.10
C GLY A 29 -6.42 -3.59 -5.37
N TYR A 30 -7.05 -2.57 -5.96
CA TYR A 30 -7.72 -2.68 -7.26
C TYR A 30 -6.82 -2.23 -8.41
N GLY A 31 -6.98 -2.87 -9.57
CA GLY A 31 -6.48 -2.34 -10.84
C GLY A 31 -7.38 -1.23 -11.38
N GLU A 32 -6.91 -0.49 -12.38
CA GLU A 32 -7.64 0.63 -12.97
C GLU A 32 -9.03 0.23 -13.49
N SER A 33 -9.13 -0.83 -14.29
CA SER A 33 -10.41 -1.29 -14.85
C SER A 33 -11.42 -1.71 -13.78
N GLU A 34 -10.94 -2.28 -12.67
CA GLU A 34 -11.81 -2.68 -11.57
C GLU A 34 -12.27 -1.46 -10.76
N ALA A 35 -11.38 -0.50 -10.52
CA ALA A 35 -11.74 0.77 -9.90
C ALA A 35 -12.77 1.54 -10.75
N GLU A 36 -12.59 1.61 -12.06
CA GLU A 36 -13.55 2.22 -12.99
C GLU A 36 -14.92 1.52 -12.94
N ARG A 37 -14.93 0.18 -12.96
CA ARG A 37 -16.15 -0.63 -12.85
C ARG A 37 -16.91 -0.36 -11.55
N LEU A 38 -16.22 -0.27 -10.42
CA LEU A 38 -16.81 0.03 -9.10
C LEU A 38 -17.31 1.48 -9.02
N LEU A 39 -16.61 2.41 -9.65
CA LEU A 39 -16.96 3.83 -9.67
C LEU A 39 -18.10 4.15 -10.64
N GLY A 40 -18.35 3.35 -11.67
CA GLY A 40 -19.48 3.50 -12.60
C GLY A 40 -19.59 4.93 -13.15
N ASP A 41 -20.78 5.52 -13.07
CA ASP A 41 -21.05 6.84 -13.65
C ASP A 41 -20.24 8.00 -13.07
N LEU A 42 -19.53 7.82 -11.95
CA LEU A 42 -18.69 8.89 -11.37
C LEU A 42 -17.52 9.27 -12.29
N THR A 43 -17.06 8.35 -13.13
CA THR A 43 -15.94 8.56 -14.07
C THR A 43 -16.42 8.88 -15.48
N ALA A 44 -17.73 9.08 -15.68
CA ALA A 44 -18.29 9.44 -16.97
C ALA A 44 -17.81 10.83 -17.43
N ARG A 45 -17.64 10.99 -18.74
CA ARG A 45 -17.20 12.26 -19.33
C ARG A 45 -18.30 13.31 -19.24
N GLY A 46 -17.90 14.56 -19.02
CA GLY A 46 -18.81 15.71 -18.98
C GLY A 46 -19.45 15.97 -17.60
N CYS A 47 -19.09 15.19 -16.58
CA CYS A 47 -19.53 15.41 -15.21
C CYS A 47 -18.84 16.62 -14.56
N ASN A 48 -19.52 17.22 -13.57
CA ASN A 48 -18.96 18.20 -12.65
C ASN A 48 -19.44 17.86 -11.24
N PRO A 49 -18.59 17.37 -10.33
CA PRO A 49 -17.13 17.24 -10.47
C PRO A 49 -16.67 16.20 -11.49
N GLU A 50 -15.52 16.46 -12.12
CA GLU A 50 -14.81 15.49 -12.97
C GLU A 50 -13.97 14.56 -12.09
N VAL A 51 -14.02 13.25 -12.36
CA VAL A 51 -13.20 12.24 -11.67
C VAL A 51 -12.22 11.61 -12.66
N GLY A 52 -10.94 11.98 -12.55
CA GLY A 52 -9.87 11.40 -13.34
C GLY A 52 -9.14 10.28 -12.59
N ILE A 53 -8.85 9.17 -13.28
CA ILE A 53 -8.07 8.06 -12.74
C ILE A 53 -6.64 8.12 -13.27
N THR A 54 -5.65 7.94 -12.38
CA THR A 54 -4.25 7.74 -12.78
C THR A 54 -3.66 6.55 -12.05
N ALA A 55 -3.04 5.63 -12.79
CA ALA A 55 -2.32 4.48 -12.24
C ALA A 55 -0.81 4.73 -12.29
N SER A 56 -0.14 4.63 -11.13
CA SER A 56 1.32 4.72 -11.05
C SER A 56 1.81 3.91 -9.87
N GLU A 57 2.91 3.17 -10.04
CA GLU A 57 3.58 2.42 -8.95
C GLU A 57 2.64 1.50 -8.12
N ALA A 58 1.67 0.87 -8.80
CA ALA A 58 0.61 0.05 -8.22
C ALA A 58 -0.38 0.81 -7.30
N VAL A 59 -0.40 2.14 -7.34
CA VAL A 59 -1.40 3.00 -6.68
C VAL A 59 -2.35 3.57 -7.74
N ILE A 60 -3.64 3.55 -7.44
CA ILE A 60 -4.66 4.26 -8.23
C ILE A 60 -5.00 5.56 -7.50
N SER A 61 -4.77 6.69 -8.16
CA SER A 61 -5.15 8.01 -7.67
C SER A 61 -6.38 8.53 -8.42
N LEU A 62 -7.38 8.99 -7.67
CA LEU A 62 -8.65 9.51 -8.16
C LEU A 62 -8.70 11.01 -7.90
N TRP A 63 -8.57 11.81 -8.95
CA TRP A 63 -8.60 13.26 -8.89
C TRP A 63 -10.02 13.76 -9.09
N VAL A 64 -10.59 14.36 -8.05
CA VAL A 64 -11.91 14.99 -8.10
C VAL A 64 -11.73 16.48 -8.30
N THR A 65 -12.21 16.99 -9.43
CA THR A 65 -12.10 18.41 -9.80
C THR A 65 -13.49 19.00 -10.00
N SER A 66 -13.92 19.87 -9.09
CA SER A 66 -15.19 20.60 -9.19
C SER A 66 -14.96 22.03 -9.67
N ARG A 67 -15.96 22.56 -10.37
CA ARG A 67 -16.02 23.93 -10.90
C ARG A 67 -17.32 24.60 -10.44
N ALA A 68 -17.23 25.74 -9.77
CA ALA A 68 -18.41 26.50 -9.34
C ALA A 68 -18.13 28.01 -9.28
N GLN A 69 -19.17 28.83 -9.13
CA GLN A 69 -19.03 30.29 -8.99
C GLN A 69 -18.57 30.75 -7.61
N SER A 70 -18.58 29.86 -6.61
CA SER A 70 -18.06 30.12 -5.28
C SER A 70 -17.18 28.98 -4.78
N GLU A 71 -16.26 29.30 -3.89
CA GLU A 71 -15.37 28.33 -3.27
C GLU A 71 -16.15 27.32 -2.44
N GLU A 72 -17.13 27.76 -1.67
CA GLU A 72 -17.95 26.92 -0.81
C GLU A 72 -18.72 25.88 -1.62
N ILE A 73 -19.32 26.28 -2.75
CA ILE A 73 -20.05 25.36 -3.63
C ILE A 73 -19.07 24.36 -4.26
N ALA A 74 -17.91 24.82 -4.74
CA ALA A 74 -16.90 23.93 -5.32
C ALA A 74 -16.42 22.88 -4.29
N GLN A 75 -16.13 23.31 -3.06
CA GLN A 75 -15.71 22.42 -1.98
C GLN A 75 -16.80 21.41 -1.61
N GLN A 76 -18.06 21.86 -1.48
CA GLN A 76 -19.18 20.98 -1.16
C GLN A 76 -19.41 19.91 -2.25
N MET A 77 -19.38 20.31 -3.52
CA MET A 77 -19.48 19.37 -4.65
C MET A 77 -18.35 18.34 -4.61
N CYS A 78 -17.12 18.80 -4.36
CA CYS A 78 -15.96 17.93 -4.25
C CYS A 78 -16.13 16.92 -3.10
N GLU A 79 -16.49 17.38 -1.89
CA GLU A 79 -16.69 16.48 -0.74
C GLU A 79 -17.81 15.45 -0.98
N CYS A 80 -18.92 15.85 -1.61
CA CYS A 80 -19.98 14.92 -1.97
C CYS A 80 -19.47 13.78 -2.87
N THR A 81 -18.72 14.10 -3.92
CA THR A 81 -18.12 13.09 -4.81
C THR A 81 -17.07 12.25 -4.09
N MET A 82 -16.22 12.87 -3.25
CA MET A 82 -15.21 12.16 -2.47
C MET A 82 -15.85 11.13 -1.53
N LYS A 83 -16.97 11.47 -0.89
CA LYS A 83 -17.74 10.55 -0.04
C LYS A 83 -18.26 9.34 -0.84
N LEU A 84 -18.85 9.57 -2.01
CA LEU A 84 -19.33 8.49 -2.89
C LEU A 84 -18.20 7.56 -3.34
N ILE A 85 -17.01 8.11 -3.64
CA ILE A 85 -15.83 7.31 -3.97
C ILE A 85 -15.45 6.41 -2.78
N ARG A 86 -15.39 6.96 -1.56
CA ARG A 86 -15.10 6.17 -0.36
C ARG A 86 -16.13 5.06 -0.13
N GLU A 87 -17.42 5.35 -0.33
CA GLU A 87 -18.50 4.36 -0.21
C GLU A 87 -18.37 3.21 -1.23
N ARG A 88 -17.97 3.51 -2.47
CA ARG A 88 -17.84 2.51 -3.55
C ARG A 88 -16.55 1.68 -3.48
N LEU A 89 -15.46 2.29 -3.01
CA LEU A 89 -14.13 1.67 -3.00
C LEU A 89 -13.71 1.13 -1.64
N GLY A 90 -14.40 1.52 -0.57
CA GLY A 90 -14.27 0.98 0.78
C GLY A 90 -12.82 0.95 1.25
N GLU A 91 -12.40 -0.22 1.72
CA GLU A 91 -11.09 -0.45 2.31
C GLU A 91 -9.92 -0.23 1.34
N SER A 92 -10.14 -0.19 0.02
CA SER A 92 -9.04 0.11 -0.90
C SER A 92 -8.57 1.56 -0.78
N VAL A 93 -9.40 2.46 -0.27
CA VAL A 93 -9.01 3.85 0.04
C VAL A 93 -8.12 3.84 1.27
N TYR A 94 -6.88 4.31 1.11
CA TYR A 94 -5.93 4.40 2.22
C TYR A 94 -5.59 5.85 2.59
N ALA A 95 -5.74 6.80 1.68
CA ALA A 95 -5.44 8.20 1.96
C ALA A 95 -6.30 9.16 1.15
N GLU A 96 -6.49 10.34 1.74
CA GLU A 96 -6.88 11.55 1.02
C GLU A 96 -5.67 12.49 0.94
N GLY A 97 -5.44 13.09 -0.22
CA GLY A 97 -4.27 13.92 -0.47
C GLY A 97 -3.03 13.12 -0.84
N HIS A 98 -1.89 13.51 -0.29
CA HIS A 98 -0.57 13.08 -0.76
C HIS A 98 0.17 12.13 0.18
N ALA A 99 -0.53 11.57 1.18
CA ALA A 99 0.08 10.57 2.04
C ALA A 99 0.37 9.28 1.25
N GLU A 100 1.57 8.75 1.39
CA GLU A 100 1.94 7.42 0.93
C GLU A 100 1.43 6.34 1.90
N LEU A 101 1.33 5.10 1.42
CA LEU A 101 0.74 4.01 2.20
C LEU A 101 1.55 3.71 3.48
N HIS A 102 2.88 3.77 3.40
CA HIS A 102 3.76 3.56 4.54
C HIS A 102 3.62 4.66 5.60
N GLU A 103 3.38 5.90 5.19
CA GLU A 103 3.09 7.01 6.11
C GLU A 103 1.80 6.74 6.89
N VAL A 104 0.74 6.29 6.19
CA VAL A 104 -0.54 5.93 6.84
C VAL A 104 -0.36 4.79 7.84
N VAL A 105 0.41 3.75 7.50
CA VAL A 105 0.71 2.64 8.41
C VAL A 105 1.49 3.12 9.63
N ALA A 106 2.52 3.95 9.43
CA ALA A 106 3.31 4.50 10.53
C ALA A 106 2.45 5.35 11.48
N GLU A 107 1.58 6.23 10.97
CA GLU A 107 0.70 7.04 11.81
C GLU A 107 -0.30 6.18 12.60
N LEU A 108 -0.81 5.09 12.02
CA LEU A 108 -1.68 4.15 12.73
C LEU A 108 -0.95 3.43 13.88
N LEU A 109 0.32 3.05 13.67
CA LEU A 109 1.17 2.45 14.70
C LEU A 109 1.54 3.46 15.79
N ILE A 110 1.90 4.70 15.42
CA ILE A 110 2.21 5.79 16.35
C ILE A 110 1.01 6.06 17.25
N ALA A 111 -0.19 6.19 16.67
CA ALA A 111 -1.42 6.46 17.41
C ALA A 111 -1.75 5.36 18.44
N ARG A 112 -1.29 4.13 18.21
CA ARG A 112 -1.49 2.98 19.10
C ARG A 112 -0.27 2.66 19.98
N ASN A 113 0.82 3.43 19.85
CA ASN A 113 2.11 3.14 20.49
C ASN A 113 2.62 1.71 20.21
N GLN A 114 2.39 1.22 18.99
CA GLN A 114 2.79 -0.12 18.55
C GLN A 114 4.08 -0.07 17.71
N LYS A 115 4.82 -1.17 17.73
CA LYS A 115 6.11 -1.33 17.04
C LYS A 115 6.06 -2.45 16.02
N ILE A 116 6.91 -2.33 15.00
CA ILE A 116 7.02 -3.31 13.94
C ILE A 116 8.45 -3.81 13.75
N ALA A 117 8.56 -5.05 13.27
CA ALA A 117 9.78 -5.60 12.69
C ALA A 117 9.54 -5.96 11.22
N MET A 118 10.57 -5.82 10.40
CA MET A 118 10.54 -6.14 8.97
C MET A 118 11.64 -7.14 8.60
N LEU A 119 11.25 -8.22 7.93
CA LEU A 119 12.17 -9.22 7.34
C LEU A 119 11.95 -9.30 5.84
N GLU A 120 12.95 -8.92 5.05
CA GLU A 120 12.80 -8.70 3.62
C GLU A 120 13.67 -9.65 2.80
N GLY A 121 13.02 -10.53 2.02
CA GLY A 121 13.65 -11.29 0.96
C GLY A 121 13.73 -10.48 -0.33
N SER A 122 14.16 -11.13 -1.42
CA SER A 122 14.36 -10.47 -2.70
C SER A 122 13.06 -9.98 -3.39
N THR A 123 11.88 -10.37 -2.90
CA THR A 123 10.57 -9.87 -3.35
C THR A 123 10.41 -8.37 -3.11
N THR A 124 10.85 -7.84 -1.98
CA THR A 124 10.85 -6.39 -1.72
C THR A 124 12.27 -5.81 -1.69
N GLY A 125 13.25 -6.60 -1.25
CA GLY A 125 14.67 -6.26 -1.33
C GLY A 125 15.10 -5.09 -0.43
N GLY A 126 14.40 -4.85 0.68
CA GLY A 126 14.67 -3.73 1.58
C GLY A 126 13.78 -2.51 1.35
N LEU A 127 12.84 -2.57 0.40
CA LEU A 127 12.00 -1.43 0.03
C LEU A 127 11.02 -1.02 1.15
N MET A 128 10.52 -1.98 1.94
CA MET A 128 9.65 -1.63 3.08
C MET A 128 10.45 -0.88 4.13
N SER A 129 11.65 -1.35 4.45
CA SER A 129 12.56 -0.70 5.39
C SER A 129 12.97 0.67 4.90
N LEU A 130 13.28 0.83 3.61
CA LEU A 130 13.59 2.12 3.01
C LEU A 130 12.46 3.12 3.29
N TRP A 131 11.23 2.78 2.94
CA TRP A 131 10.06 3.66 3.12
C TRP A 131 9.76 3.98 4.58
N MET A 132 9.74 2.97 5.45
CA MET A 132 9.43 3.14 6.86
C MET A 132 10.53 3.89 7.64
N THR A 133 11.69 4.15 7.03
CA THR A 133 12.82 4.87 7.66
C THR A 133 13.16 6.20 6.99
N GLU A 134 12.34 6.68 6.04
CA GLU A 134 12.60 7.93 5.30
C GLU A 134 12.69 9.18 6.20
N THR A 135 12.01 9.16 7.36
CA THR A 135 12.08 10.24 8.35
C THR A 135 12.20 9.69 9.77
N ASN A 136 12.69 10.50 10.70
CA ASN A 136 12.75 10.15 12.12
C ASN A 136 11.37 9.77 12.69
N ARG A 137 10.30 10.41 12.18
CA ARG A 137 8.94 10.14 12.63
C ARG A 137 8.49 8.74 12.21
N LEU A 138 8.68 8.38 10.94
CA LEU A 138 8.34 7.04 10.43
C LEU A 138 9.22 5.96 11.08
N CYS A 139 10.53 6.22 11.19
CA CYS A 139 11.48 5.30 11.79
C CYS A 139 11.17 5.00 13.26
N SER A 140 10.47 5.90 13.97
CA SER A 140 10.17 5.74 15.39
C SER A 140 9.34 4.50 15.73
N VAL A 141 8.62 3.89 14.78
CA VAL A 141 7.84 2.66 14.99
C VAL A 141 8.59 1.38 14.58
N VAL A 142 9.76 1.51 13.95
CA VAL A 142 10.55 0.37 13.48
C VAL A 142 11.53 -0.04 14.56
N GLU A 143 11.30 -1.20 15.17
CA GLU A 143 12.24 -1.78 16.15
C GLU A 143 13.36 -2.54 15.45
N GLN A 144 13.04 -3.23 14.35
CA GLN A 144 13.99 -4.06 13.62
C GLN A 144 13.69 -4.08 12.12
N ALA A 145 14.73 -4.03 11.30
CA ALA A 145 14.66 -4.16 9.85
C ALA A 145 15.84 -5.01 9.34
N ARG A 146 15.58 -6.07 8.59
CA ARG A 146 16.62 -6.97 8.05
C ARG A 146 16.32 -7.39 6.63
N VAL A 147 17.32 -7.30 5.76
CA VAL A 147 17.30 -7.91 4.42
C VAL A 147 17.98 -9.27 4.50
N ILE A 148 17.32 -10.33 4.03
CA ILE A 148 17.78 -11.71 4.10
C ILE A 148 18.01 -12.26 2.70
N THR A 149 19.27 -12.57 2.39
CA THR A 149 19.69 -13.14 1.11
C THR A 149 19.79 -14.66 1.20
N GLY A 150 18.79 -15.38 0.67
CA GLY A 150 18.88 -16.81 0.30
C GLY A 150 19.10 -17.84 1.43
N ALA A 151 19.13 -17.43 2.70
CA ALA A 151 19.45 -18.29 3.85
C ALA A 151 18.31 -18.34 4.87
N TRP A 152 17.04 -18.38 4.41
CA TRP A 152 15.88 -18.37 5.30
C TRP A 152 15.83 -19.63 6.18
N ASP A 153 16.01 -20.80 5.56
CA ASP A 153 15.87 -22.10 6.25
C ASP A 153 17.01 -22.39 7.23
N THR A 154 18.17 -21.79 7.01
CA THR A 154 19.34 -21.92 7.91
C THR A 154 19.33 -20.86 9.02
N MET A 155 18.71 -19.71 8.78
CA MET A 155 18.63 -18.62 9.75
C MET A 155 17.53 -18.86 10.79
N PHE A 156 16.43 -19.52 10.41
CA PHE A 156 15.31 -19.80 11.30
C PHE A 156 15.05 -21.30 11.33
N LYS A 157 15.04 -21.87 12.54
CA LYS A 157 14.71 -23.29 12.70
C LYS A 157 13.26 -23.49 12.29
N SER A 158 13.03 -24.24 11.20
CA SER A 158 11.71 -24.79 10.93
C SER A 158 11.34 -25.73 12.09
N PRO A 159 10.17 -25.57 12.75
CA PRO A 159 9.73 -26.55 13.73
C PRO A 159 9.68 -27.91 13.05
N LEU A 160 10.43 -28.87 13.61
CA LEU A 160 10.69 -30.21 13.06
C LEU A 160 9.50 -30.83 12.31
N GLU A 161 9.84 -31.55 11.24
CA GLU A 161 9.08 -32.63 10.60
C GLU A 161 8.26 -33.45 11.62
N SER A 162 7.03 -33.04 11.91
CA SER A 162 6.06 -33.91 12.57
C SER A 162 4.64 -33.36 12.42
N SER A 163 3.74 -34.29 12.11
CA SER A 163 2.31 -34.15 11.82
C SER A 163 1.91 -33.56 10.46
N SER A 164 1.84 -34.49 9.49
CA SER A 164 0.67 -34.80 8.66
C SER A 164 -0.18 -33.64 8.11
N SER A 165 -0.11 -33.51 6.78
CA SER A 165 -1.28 -33.39 5.88
C SER A 165 -2.27 -32.26 6.13
N GLU A 166 -1.76 -31.04 6.34
CA GLU A 166 -2.44 -29.85 5.83
C GLU A 166 -1.40 -29.09 4.99
N GLU A 167 -1.68 -28.89 3.70
CA GLU A 167 -0.92 -27.99 2.86
C GLU A 167 -0.96 -26.62 3.53
N ALA A 168 0.09 -26.28 4.31
CA ALA A 168 0.22 -24.96 4.90
C ALA A 168 0.03 -23.94 3.78
N THR A 169 -1.02 -23.13 3.89
CA THR A 169 -1.35 -22.12 2.90
C THR A 169 -0.14 -21.21 2.70
N GLY A 170 0.51 -21.32 1.53
CA GLY A 170 1.73 -20.57 1.21
C GLY A 170 3.02 -21.39 1.07
N GLY A 171 3.02 -22.69 1.36
CA GLY A 171 4.17 -23.58 1.08
C GLY A 171 5.31 -23.52 2.11
N GLU A 172 6.51 -23.92 1.71
CA GLU A 172 7.68 -24.06 2.59
C GLU A 172 8.09 -22.74 3.25
N TRP A 173 8.15 -21.65 2.47
CA TRP A 173 8.52 -20.33 2.98
C TRP A 173 7.57 -19.85 4.09
N ALA A 174 6.26 -20.12 3.98
CA ALA A 174 5.28 -19.72 4.98
C ALA A 174 5.59 -20.32 6.36
N ARG A 175 6.04 -21.58 6.42
CA ARG A 175 6.41 -22.25 7.69
C ARG A 175 7.63 -21.61 8.33
N VAL A 176 8.65 -21.28 7.53
CA VAL A 176 9.87 -20.63 7.98
C VAL A 176 9.60 -19.19 8.42
N ALA A 177 8.81 -18.45 7.65
CA ALA A 177 8.36 -17.11 7.97
C ALA A 177 7.53 -17.05 9.27
N GLN A 178 6.67 -18.04 9.51
CA GLN A 178 5.88 -18.15 10.75
C GLN A 178 6.79 -18.38 11.96
N SER A 179 7.79 -19.28 11.85
CA SER A 179 8.76 -19.53 12.92
C SER A 179 9.58 -18.27 13.24
N ALA A 180 10.09 -17.59 12.21
CA ALA A 180 10.83 -16.33 12.34
C ALA A 180 9.99 -15.24 13.02
N ALA A 181 8.73 -15.09 12.62
CA ALA A 181 7.83 -14.12 13.22
C ALA A 181 7.54 -14.44 14.70
N ALA A 182 7.33 -15.72 15.04
CA ALA A 182 7.08 -16.15 16.41
C ALA A 182 8.28 -15.87 17.32
N GLU A 183 9.51 -16.09 16.85
CA GLU A 183 10.74 -15.77 17.59
C GLU A 183 10.85 -14.27 17.88
N ILE A 184 10.59 -13.42 16.88
CA ILE A 184 10.65 -11.95 17.04
C ILE A 184 9.55 -11.45 17.99
N LEU A 185 8.33 -11.95 17.85
CA LEU A 185 7.19 -11.56 18.70
C LEU A 185 7.39 -11.98 20.17
N ALA A 186 8.24 -12.98 20.44
CA ALA A 186 8.54 -13.42 21.80
C ALA A 186 9.37 -12.40 22.61
N ASP A 187 10.14 -11.52 21.97
CA ASP A 187 10.92 -10.44 22.64
C ASP A 187 10.01 -9.32 23.20
N GLN A 188 8.71 -9.34 22.90
CA GLN A 188 7.67 -8.40 23.37
C GLN A 188 7.88 -6.90 23.06
N LYS A 189 8.97 -6.52 22.38
CA LYS A 189 9.20 -5.15 21.89
C LYS A 189 8.50 -4.84 20.58
N VAL A 190 7.95 -5.86 19.93
CA VAL A 190 7.34 -5.79 18.61
C VAL A 190 5.91 -6.33 18.69
N ASP A 191 4.98 -5.59 18.09
CA ASP A 191 3.56 -5.96 18.01
C ASP A 191 3.26 -6.68 16.69
N PHE A 192 3.91 -6.25 15.60
CA PHE A 192 3.73 -6.85 14.28
C PHE A 192 5.05 -7.17 13.58
N VAL A 193 5.08 -8.28 12.85
CA VAL A 193 6.17 -8.62 11.94
C VAL A 193 5.64 -8.63 10.52
N VAL A 194 6.28 -7.87 9.64
CA VAL A 194 5.98 -7.83 8.21
C VAL A 194 7.11 -8.52 7.46
N LEU A 195 6.78 -9.52 6.66
CA LEU A 195 7.77 -10.35 5.98
C LEU A 195 7.53 -10.34 4.47
N ALA A 196 8.61 -10.43 3.70
CA ALA A 196 8.57 -10.66 2.26
C ALA A 196 9.47 -11.83 1.88
N SER A 197 8.99 -12.71 1.01
CA SER A 197 9.73 -13.90 0.57
C SER A 197 10.90 -13.54 -0.35
N PRO A 198 11.79 -14.48 -0.66
CA PRO A 198 12.53 -14.46 -1.92
C PRO A 198 11.55 -14.49 -3.11
N HIS A 199 11.94 -13.89 -4.24
CA HIS A 199 11.20 -14.03 -5.49
C HIS A 199 11.81 -15.08 -6.41
N GLU A 200 10.96 -15.70 -7.22
CA GLU A 200 11.34 -16.63 -8.28
C GLU A 200 10.75 -16.18 -9.61
N ASP A 201 11.52 -16.24 -10.68
CA ASP A 201 11.04 -15.95 -12.03
C ASP A 201 10.59 -17.26 -12.70
N GLN A 202 9.31 -17.36 -13.02
CA GLN A 202 8.74 -18.47 -13.78
C GLN A 202 8.39 -17.98 -15.19
N ILE A 203 8.92 -18.64 -16.22
CA ILE A 203 8.57 -18.34 -17.62
C ILE A 203 7.41 -19.25 -18.02
N SER A 204 6.28 -18.66 -18.37
CA SER A 204 5.12 -19.41 -18.91
C SER A 204 5.40 -19.94 -20.31
N GLU A 205 4.61 -20.90 -20.79
CA GLU A 205 4.68 -21.42 -22.17
C GLU A 205 4.56 -20.31 -23.24
N SER A 206 3.85 -19.24 -22.92
CA SER A 206 3.69 -18.06 -23.79
C SER A 206 4.89 -17.10 -23.79
N GLY A 207 5.96 -17.42 -23.06
CA GLY A 207 7.16 -16.58 -22.91
C GLY A 207 7.03 -15.44 -21.89
N VAL A 208 5.87 -15.29 -21.25
CA VAL A 208 5.67 -14.27 -20.21
C VAL A 208 6.36 -14.69 -18.92
N THR A 209 7.26 -13.84 -18.42
CA THR A 209 7.87 -14.00 -17.09
C THR A 209 6.91 -13.54 -15.99
N VAL A 210 6.58 -14.48 -15.10
CA VAL A 210 5.84 -14.26 -13.87
C VAL A 210 6.84 -14.24 -12.71
N ARG A 211 6.89 -13.13 -11.99
CA ARG A 211 7.63 -13.00 -10.73
C ARG A 211 6.74 -13.54 -9.63
N ARG A 212 7.14 -14.64 -9.01
CA ARG A 212 6.49 -15.25 -7.86
C ARG A 212 7.06 -14.65 -6.59
N GLY A 213 6.21 -14.27 -5.65
CA GLY A 213 6.62 -13.78 -4.34
C GLY A 213 5.44 -13.71 -3.41
N GLN A 214 5.73 -13.80 -2.11
CA GLN A 214 4.74 -13.78 -1.05
C GLN A 214 5.12 -12.72 -0.03
N VAL A 215 4.11 -12.22 0.67
CA VAL A 215 4.28 -11.34 1.83
C VAL A 215 3.46 -11.89 2.98
N ALA A 216 3.91 -11.67 4.21
CA ALA A 216 3.21 -12.11 5.40
C ALA A 216 3.12 -10.99 6.43
N VAL A 217 2.05 -11.02 7.20
CA VAL A 217 1.85 -10.16 8.38
C VAL A 217 1.56 -11.06 9.57
N ALA A 218 2.30 -10.84 10.65
CA ALA A 218 2.15 -11.59 11.89
C ALA A 218 1.86 -10.63 13.04
N ALA A 219 0.99 -11.08 13.94
CA ALA A 219 0.75 -10.51 15.26
C ALA A 219 0.73 -11.65 16.29
N ARG A 220 0.61 -11.34 17.58
CA ARG A 220 0.49 -12.40 18.59
C ARG A 220 -0.77 -13.25 18.34
N GLY A 221 -0.57 -14.54 18.05
CA GLY A 221 -1.65 -15.49 17.77
C GLY A 221 -2.25 -15.40 16.36
N SER A 222 -1.67 -14.59 15.46
CA SER A 222 -2.15 -14.45 14.07
C SER A 222 -0.99 -14.42 13.08
N PHE A 223 -1.10 -15.18 12.00
CA PHE A 223 -0.12 -15.19 10.91
C PHE A 223 -0.87 -15.38 9.60
N GLN A 224 -0.67 -14.44 8.66
CA GLN A 224 -1.36 -14.45 7.38
C GLN A 224 -0.38 -14.26 6.24
N VAL A 225 -0.50 -15.08 5.19
CA VAL A 225 0.33 -15.05 3.99
C VAL A 225 -0.51 -14.62 2.79
N PHE A 226 0.09 -13.80 1.93
CA PHE A 226 -0.55 -13.26 0.74
C PHE A 226 0.35 -13.41 -0.47
N ASP A 227 -0.24 -13.83 -1.59
CA ASP A 227 0.44 -13.82 -2.88
C ASP A 227 0.66 -12.38 -3.35
N ALA A 228 1.89 -12.10 -3.78
CA ALA A 228 2.29 -10.84 -4.39
C ALA A 228 2.76 -11.05 -5.85
N SER A 229 2.50 -12.23 -6.41
CA SER A 229 2.98 -12.62 -7.73
C SER A 229 2.44 -11.71 -8.83
N MET A 230 3.28 -11.40 -9.81
CA MET A 230 2.92 -10.53 -10.91
C MET A 230 3.79 -10.76 -12.15
N SER A 231 3.21 -10.61 -13.34
CA SER A 231 3.97 -10.51 -14.59
C SER A 231 4.44 -9.07 -14.85
N GLY A 232 5.53 -8.91 -15.61
CA GLY A 232 6.02 -7.59 -16.02
C GLY A 232 7.25 -7.11 -15.25
N ASN A 233 7.43 -5.81 -15.07
CA ASN A 233 8.70 -5.23 -14.64
C ASN A 233 9.04 -5.54 -13.16
N LEU A 234 10.31 -5.86 -12.86
CA LEU A 234 10.79 -6.19 -11.52
C LEU A 234 10.66 -5.04 -10.52
N ALA A 235 10.90 -3.79 -10.93
CA ALA A 235 10.76 -2.63 -10.05
C ALA A 235 9.29 -2.43 -9.64
N ILE A 236 8.36 -2.58 -10.58
CA ILE A 236 6.92 -2.52 -10.29
C ILE A 236 6.52 -3.67 -9.36
N PHE A 237 7.08 -4.87 -9.56
CA PHE A 237 6.83 -6.02 -8.68
C PHE A 237 7.25 -5.75 -7.24
N ARG A 238 8.46 -5.22 -7.02
CA ARG A 238 8.93 -4.87 -5.68
C ARG A 238 8.05 -3.82 -5.01
N GLN A 239 7.72 -2.75 -5.73
CA GLN A 239 6.84 -1.69 -5.21
C GLN A 239 5.46 -2.24 -4.85
N ARG A 240 4.86 -3.06 -5.72
CA ARG A 240 3.57 -3.70 -5.47
C ARG A 240 3.62 -4.63 -4.26
N ALA A 241 4.63 -5.49 -4.15
CA ALA A 241 4.76 -6.41 -3.04
C ALA A 241 4.94 -5.68 -1.70
N ALA A 242 5.80 -4.65 -1.66
CA ALA A 242 6.00 -3.84 -0.46
C ALA A 242 4.70 -3.13 -0.03
N ARG A 243 3.95 -2.54 -0.97
CA ARG A 243 2.64 -1.95 -0.70
C ARG A 243 1.60 -3.00 -0.28
N THR A 244 1.61 -4.20 -0.86
CA THR A 244 0.73 -5.29 -0.42
C THR A 244 0.99 -5.62 1.04
N ALA A 245 2.24 -5.81 1.44
CA ALA A 245 2.59 -6.16 2.82
C ALA A 245 2.12 -5.08 3.81
N LEU A 246 2.44 -3.81 3.53
CA LEU A 246 2.03 -2.68 4.37
C LEU A 246 0.52 -2.47 4.38
N ASN A 247 -0.17 -2.66 3.24
CA ASN A 247 -1.62 -2.55 3.20
C ASN A 247 -2.28 -3.65 4.04
N ARG A 248 -1.73 -4.88 4.06
CA ARG A 248 -2.26 -5.96 4.91
C ARG A 248 -2.13 -5.63 6.39
N LEU A 249 -1.00 -5.04 6.80
CA LEU A 249 -0.85 -4.52 8.15
C LEU A 249 -1.85 -3.39 8.44
N ARG A 250 -2.03 -2.45 7.50
CA ARG A 250 -3.02 -1.37 7.65
C ARG A 250 -4.42 -1.90 7.90
N LEU A 251 -4.86 -2.88 7.11
CA LEU A 251 -6.19 -3.48 7.25
C LEU A 251 -6.34 -4.20 8.59
N LEU A 252 -5.31 -4.92 9.04
CA LEU A 252 -5.29 -5.54 10.36
C LEU A 252 -5.46 -4.49 11.47
N LEU A 253 -4.68 -3.41 11.44
CA LEU A 253 -4.77 -2.30 12.40
C LEU A 253 -6.14 -1.62 12.42
N LEU A 254 -6.85 -1.57 11.29
CA LEU A 254 -8.20 -1.01 11.20
C LEU A 254 -9.28 -1.96 11.73
N SER A 255 -9.06 -3.27 11.65
CA SER A 255 -9.99 -4.28 12.16
C SER A 255 -9.96 -4.45 13.69
N GLU A 256 -8.88 -3.99 14.33
CA GLU A 256 -8.73 -3.98 15.79
C GLU A 256 -9.36 -2.75 16.47
N CYS A 257 -10.06 -1.90 15.71
CA CYS A 257 -10.83 -0.74 16.19
C CYS A 257 -12.32 -1.06 16.30
#